data_AF-A0A1C5WP96-F1
#
_entry.id   AF-A0A1C5WP96-F1
#
_cell.length_a   1.000
_cell.length_b   1.000
_cell.length_c   1.000
_cell.angle_alpha   90.00
_cell.angle_beta   90.00
_cell.angle_gamma   90.00
#
_symmetry.space_group_name_H-M   'P 1'
#
loop_
_entity.id
_entity.type
_entity.pdbx_description
1 polymer ?
#
loop_
_entity_poly.entity_id
_entity_poly.type
_entity_poly.pdbx_seq_one_letter_code
_entity_poly.pdbx_strand_id
1 'polypeptide(L)'
;MKKSYIIMGILICIIAFLGYLQYGHEEQAVNTMVSTSGAFYKQEFDVIANKLFILDKEKYAEELIEKAVKNKYRNVRFSYDITGKPNEMIISVYNTEWHYQYNCMALQIVYTSDDGKLEIKNCGE
;
A
#
# COMPACT_ATOMS: atom_id res chain seq x y z
N MET A 1 -22.87 -35.50 16.51
CA MET A 1 -22.74 -35.21 15.06
C MET A 1 -23.39 -33.88 14.63
N LYS A 2 -24.62 -33.54 15.05
CA LYS A 2 -25.28 -32.25 14.67
C LYS A 2 -24.51 -30.98 15.08
N LYS A 3 -23.85 -30.96 16.25
CA LYS A 3 -23.07 -29.80 16.72
C LYS A 3 -21.82 -29.53 15.87
N SER A 4 -21.15 -30.56 15.35
CA SER A 4 -19.97 -30.40 14.48
C SER A 4 -20.29 -29.74 13.15
N TYR A 5 -21.46 -30.03 12.55
CA TYR A 5 -21.88 -29.38 11.31
C TYR A 5 -22.17 -27.89 11.49
N ILE A 6 -22.72 -27.49 12.66
CA ILE A 6 -22.92 -26.07 12.99
C ILE A 6 -21.56 -25.37 13.13
N ILE A 7 -20.61 -25.97 13.86
CA ILE A 7 -19.26 -25.42 14.03
C ILE A 7 -18.55 -25.30 12.68
N MET A 8 -18.64 -26.31 11.83
CA MET A 8 -18.05 -26.30 10.48
C MET A 8 -18.67 -25.21 9.60
N GLY A 9 -19.99 -25.04 9.65
CA GLY A 9 -20.68 -23.96 8.94
C GLY A 9 -20.22 -22.58 9.38
N ILE A 10 -20.08 -22.35 10.70
CA ILE A 10 -19.54 -21.10 11.25
C ILE A 10 -18.11 -20.87 10.77
N LEU A 11 -17.26 -21.91 10.78
CA LEU A 11 -15.87 -21.80 10.34
C LEU A 11 -15.76 -21.37 8.87
N ILE A 12 -16.57 -21.96 7.99
CA ILE A 12 -16.61 -21.60 6.57
C ILE A 12 -17.06 -20.14 6.39
N CYS A 13 -18.08 -19.70 7.12
CA CYS A 13 -18.53 -18.31 7.10
C CYS A 13 -17.42 -17.35 7.56
N ILE A 14 -16.65 -17.70 8.60
CA ILE A 14 -15.53 -16.89 9.07
C ILE A 14 -14.45 -16.78 8.00
N ILE A 15 -14.06 -17.90 7.36
CA ILE A 15 -13.04 -17.89 6.30
C ILE A 15 -13.51 -17.05 5.10
N ALA A 16 -14.76 -17.20 4.69
CA ALA A 16 -15.33 -16.39 3.61
C ALA A 16 -15.34 -14.89 3.95
N PHE A 17 -15.69 -14.55 5.19
CA PHE A 17 -15.69 -13.18 5.69
C PHE A 17 -14.28 -12.58 5.75
N LEU A 18 -13.29 -13.34 6.24
CA LEU A 18 -11.88 -12.92 6.25
C LEU A 18 -11.33 -12.74 4.84
N GLY A 19 -11.69 -13.63 3.90
CA GLY A 19 -11.34 -13.47 2.49
C GLY A 19 -11.94 -12.20 1.89
N TYR A 20 -13.20 -11.91 2.19
CA TYR A 20 -13.84 -10.66 1.77
C TYR A 20 -13.12 -9.42 2.34
N LEU A 21 -12.73 -9.44 3.61
CA LEU A 21 -11.99 -8.32 4.21
C LEU A 21 -10.56 -8.17 3.65
N GLN A 22 -9.92 -9.26 3.22
CA GLN A 22 -8.56 -9.24 2.67
C GLN A 22 -8.51 -8.73 1.21
N TYR A 23 -9.55 -8.96 0.41
CA TYR A 23 -9.55 -8.68 -1.04
C TYR A 23 -10.70 -7.78 -1.52
N GLY A 24 -11.67 -7.47 -0.67
CA GLY A 24 -12.90 -6.77 -1.06
C GLY A 24 -12.76 -5.26 -1.18
N HIS A 25 -11.66 -4.68 -0.70
CA HIS A 25 -11.41 -3.23 -0.75
C HIS A 25 -10.15 -2.91 -1.56
N GLU A 26 -10.28 -1.89 -2.42
CA GLU A 26 -9.16 -1.35 -3.18
C GLU A 26 -8.26 -0.48 -2.30
N GLU A 27 -6.97 -0.48 -2.60
CA GLU A 27 -5.99 0.40 -2.00
C GLU A 27 -6.14 1.85 -2.49
N GLN A 28 -5.88 2.80 -1.59
CA GLN A 28 -6.07 4.23 -1.82
C GLN A 28 -4.81 5.00 -1.47
N ALA A 29 -4.35 5.90 -2.35
CA ALA A 29 -3.22 6.79 -2.09
C ALA A 29 -3.71 8.05 -1.38
N VAL A 30 -3.24 8.34 -0.17
CA VAL A 30 -3.59 9.51 0.62
C VAL A 30 -2.36 10.38 0.86
N ASN A 31 -2.58 11.64 1.23
CA ASN A 31 -1.53 12.58 1.64
C ASN A 31 -0.30 12.60 0.70
N THR A 32 -0.44 13.24 -0.45
CA THR A 32 0.66 13.37 -1.40
C THR A 32 1.47 14.62 -1.11
N MET A 33 2.77 14.44 -0.90
CA MET A 33 3.73 15.54 -0.80
C MET A 33 4.76 15.44 -1.92
N VAL A 34 5.11 16.60 -2.46
CA VAL A 34 6.10 16.72 -3.52
C VAL A 34 7.18 17.66 -3.04
N SER A 35 8.42 17.20 -3.11
CA SER A 35 9.60 17.96 -2.72
C SER A 35 10.58 18.05 -3.88
N THR A 36 10.89 19.28 -4.31
CA THR A 36 11.86 19.55 -5.38
C THR A 36 13.05 20.30 -4.81
N SER A 37 14.26 19.75 -4.98
CA SER A 37 15.50 20.41 -4.59
C SER A 37 16.46 20.45 -5.78
N GLY A 38 16.52 21.60 -6.46
CA GLY A 38 17.29 21.73 -7.70
C GLY A 38 16.78 20.77 -8.79
N ALA A 39 17.64 19.85 -9.22
CA ALA A 39 17.30 18.81 -10.20
C ALA A 39 16.74 17.52 -9.58
N PHE A 40 16.66 17.42 -8.25
CA PHE A 40 16.15 16.24 -7.55
C PHE A 40 14.65 16.36 -7.28
N TYR A 41 13.87 15.43 -7.81
CA TYR A 41 12.42 15.36 -7.66
C TYR A 41 12.02 14.17 -6.78
N LYS A 42 11.48 14.48 -5.59
CA LYS A 42 11.04 13.50 -4.60
C LYS A 42 9.52 13.54 -4.47
N GLN A 43 8.91 12.36 -4.56
CA GLN A 43 7.48 12.16 -4.36
C GLN A 43 7.25 11.33 -3.11
N GLU A 44 6.47 11.86 -2.19
CA GLU A 44 6.06 11.16 -0.97
C GLU A 44 4.54 11.01 -1.00
N PHE A 45 4.04 9.84 -0.64
CA PHE A 45 2.61 9.64 -0.45
C PHE A 45 2.34 8.45 0.45
N ASP A 46 1.18 8.49 1.09
CA ASP A 46 0.74 7.42 1.96
C ASP A 46 -0.24 6.52 1.20
N VAL A 47 -0.33 5.24 1.55
CA VAL A 47 -1.24 4.27 0.94
C VAL A 47 -1.98 3.54 2.04
N ILE A 48 -3.31 3.59 1.98
CA ILE A 48 -4.19 2.74 2.77
C ILE A 48 -4.47 1.49 1.95
N ALA A 49 -3.87 0.36 2.33
CA ALA A 49 -3.97 -0.91 1.62
C ALA A 49 -5.38 -1.52 1.71
N ASN A 50 -6.09 -1.28 2.81
CA ASN A 50 -7.34 -1.96 3.17
C ASN A 50 -7.22 -3.51 3.16
N LYS A 51 -6.07 -4.01 3.64
CA LYS A 51 -5.77 -5.45 3.75
C LYS A 51 -5.52 -5.81 5.20
N LEU A 52 -5.92 -7.01 5.64
CA LEU A 52 -5.64 -7.47 7.00
C LEU A 52 -4.14 -7.69 7.19
N PHE A 53 -3.50 -8.38 6.22
CA PHE A 53 -2.08 -8.68 6.26
C PHE A 53 -1.43 -8.56 4.87
N ILE A 54 -0.16 -8.14 4.84
CA ILE A 54 0.69 -8.13 3.63
C ILE A 54 1.71 -9.25 3.81
N LEU A 55 1.50 -10.38 3.12
CA LEU A 55 2.35 -11.57 3.22
C LEU A 55 3.69 -11.35 2.50
N ASP A 56 3.60 -10.92 1.25
CA ASP A 56 4.76 -10.64 0.39
C ASP A 56 4.93 -9.13 0.25
N LYS A 57 5.83 -8.57 1.05
CA LYS A 57 6.07 -7.13 1.11
C LYS A 57 6.81 -6.63 -0.13
N GLU A 58 7.70 -7.44 -0.70
CA GLU A 58 8.48 -7.10 -1.89
C GLU A 58 7.58 -7.00 -3.10
N LYS A 59 6.81 -8.06 -3.37
CA LYS A 59 5.85 -8.05 -4.48
C LYS A 59 4.82 -6.95 -4.34
N TYR A 60 4.31 -6.71 -3.12
CA TYR A 60 3.35 -5.65 -2.89
C TYR A 60 3.97 -4.26 -3.11
N ALA A 61 5.23 -4.05 -2.73
CA ALA A 61 5.94 -2.81 -2.98
C ALA A 61 6.13 -2.55 -4.48
N GLU A 62 6.53 -3.57 -5.24
CA GLU A 62 6.64 -3.49 -6.70
C GLU A 62 5.30 -3.14 -7.36
N GLU A 63 4.20 -3.78 -6.94
CA GLU A 63 2.86 -3.48 -7.45
C GLU A 63 2.46 -2.01 -7.19
N LEU A 64 2.74 -1.48 -6.00
CA LEU A 64 2.45 -0.08 -5.66
C LEU A 64 3.30 0.90 -6.49
N ILE A 65 4.59 0.62 -6.66
CA ILE A 65 5.48 1.44 -7.49
C ILE A 65 5.05 1.42 -8.94
N GLU A 66 4.75 0.24 -9.50
CA GLU A 66 4.27 0.11 -10.87
C GLU A 66 2.96 0.89 -11.07
N LYS A 67 2.04 0.80 -10.10
CA LYS A 67 0.79 1.56 -10.10
C LYS A 67 1.03 3.06 -10.02
N ALA A 68 2.00 3.51 -9.21
CA ALA A 68 2.42 4.89 -9.11
C ALA A 68 2.98 5.37 -10.46
N VAL A 69 4.01 4.70 -11.00
CA VAL A 69 4.67 5.05 -12.26
C VAL A 69 3.70 5.08 -13.45
N LYS A 70 2.72 4.16 -13.48
CA LYS A 70 1.66 4.14 -14.50
C LYS A 70 0.52 5.13 -14.22
N ASN A 71 0.57 5.85 -13.12
CA ASN A 71 -0.44 6.80 -12.66
C ASN A 71 -1.86 6.19 -12.59
N LYS A 72 -1.94 4.98 -12.04
CA LYS A 72 -3.17 4.15 -12.01
C LYS A 72 -3.86 4.14 -10.64
N TYR A 73 -3.49 5.02 -9.71
CA TYR A 73 -4.26 5.18 -8.49
C TYR A 73 -5.63 5.77 -8.83
N ARG A 74 -6.68 5.16 -8.26
CA ARG A 74 -8.06 5.52 -8.59
C ARG A 74 -8.43 6.91 -8.06
N ASN A 75 -7.86 7.26 -6.91
CA ASN A 75 -8.22 8.45 -6.14
C ASN A 75 -7.23 9.62 -6.30
N VAL A 76 -6.04 9.38 -6.87
CA VAL A 76 -4.99 10.39 -7.07
C VAL A 76 -4.42 10.25 -8.47
N ARG A 77 -4.16 11.38 -9.14
CA ARG A 77 -3.36 11.44 -10.35
C ARG A 77 -2.14 12.33 -10.12
N PHE A 78 -0.96 11.78 -10.34
CA PHE A 78 0.29 12.53 -10.27
C PHE A 78 0.54 13.29 -11.57
N SER A 79 1.07 14.51 -11.47
CA SER A 79 1.33 15.40 -12.61
C SER A 79 2.68 15.12 -13.30
N TYR A 80 2.96 13.85 -13.59
CA TYR A 80 4.23 13.45 -14.22
C TYR A 80 4.44 14.02 -15.64
N ASP A 81 3.37 14.44 -16.31
CA ASP A 81 3.45 15.07 -17.63
C ASP A 81 4.12 16.45 -17.59
N ILE A 82 4.12 17.11 -16.42
CA ILE A 82 4.67 18.47 -16.23
C ILE A 82 6.08 18.40 -15.62
N THR A 83 6.25 17.59 -14.57
CA THR A 83 7.48 17.54 -13.78
C THR A 83 8.40 16.37 -14.17
N GLY A 84 7.92 15.43 -14.99
CA GLY A 84 8.59 14.16 -15.24
C GLY A 84 8.34 13.14 -14.12
N LYS A 85 9.01 11.99 -14.22
CA LYS A 85 8.95 10.94 -13.18
C LYS A 85 9.87 11.29 -12.00
N PRO A 86 9.50 10.97 -10.76
CA PRO A 86 10.33 11.21 -9.57
C PRO A 86 11.63 10.40 -9.59
N ASN A 87 12.71 11.05 -9.15
CA ASN A 87 13.99 10.39 -8.86
C ASN A 87 13.84 9.47 -7.65
N GLU A 88 13.05 9.87 -6.66
CA GLU A 88 12.80 9.10 -5.45
C GLU A 88 11.31 9.09 -5.10
N MET A 89 10.78 7.91 -4.80
CA MET A 89 9.43 7.72 -4.27
C MET A 89 9.50 7.14 -2.86
N ILE A 90 8.88 7.82 -1.92
CA ILE A 90 8.65 7.29 -0.57
C ILE A 90 7.17 7.00 -0.42
N ILE A 91 6.86 5.73 -0.14
CA ILE A 91 5.49 5.25 0.03
C ILE A 91 5.32 4.73 1.44
N SER A 92 4.51 5.39 2.25
CA SER A 92 4.15 4.91 3.59
C SER A 92 2.89 4.06 3.49
N VAL A 93 2.94 2.81 3.92
CA VAL A 93 1.81 1.88 3.78
C VAL A 93 1.17 1.61 5.13
N TYR A 94 -0.15 1.76 5.17
CA TYR A 94 -1.02 1.49 6.32
C TYR A 94 -2.01 0.39 5.94
N ASN A 95 -2.22 -0.58 6.85
CA ASN A 95 -3.12 -1.70 6.56
C ASN A 95 -4.58 -1.25 6.42
N THR A 96 -5.02 -0.33 7.28
CA THR A 96 -6.39 0.18 7.31
C THR A 96 -6.42 1.68 7.63
N GLU A 97 -7.56 2.32 7.42
CA GLU A 97 -7.76 3.73 7.78
C GLU A 97 -7.53 4.01 9.27
N TRP A 98 -7.89 3.05 10.14
CA TRP A 98 -7.57 3.12 11.57
C TRP A 98 -6.06 3.22 11.82
N HIS A 99 -5.25 2.40 11.13
CA HIS A 99 -3.80 2.48 11.25
C HIS A 99 -3.25 3.82 10.77
N TYR A 100 -3.84 4.38 9.71
CA TYR A 100 -3.47 5.70 9.21
C TYR A 100 -3.77 6.81 10.22
N GLN A 101 -4.97 6.84 10.82
CA GLN A 101 -5.37 7.85 11.80
C GLN A 101 -4.49 7.86 13.06
N TYR A 102 -3.98 6.70 13.47
CA TYR A 102 -3.11 6.55 14.64
C TYR A 102 -1.63 6.51 14.28
N ASN A 103 -1.28 6.78 13.02
CA ASN A 103 0.09 6.74 12.49
C ASN A 103 0.83 5.42 12.76
N CYS A 104 0.11 4.30 12.75
CA CYS A 104 0.65 2.94 12.87
C CYS A 104 1.03 2.42 11.48
N MET A 105 2.19 2.85 10.97
CA MET A 105 2.69 2.44 9.66
C MET A 105 3.10 0.97 9.66
N ALA A 106 2.67 0.21 8.64
CA ALA A 106 3.04 -1.18 8.50
C ALA A 106 4.44 -1.33 7.87
N LEU A 107 4.65 -0.62 6.77
CA LEU A 107 5.91 -0.62 6.04
C LEU A 107 6.12 0.70 5.31
N GLN A 108 7.38 1.05 5.12
CA GLN A 108 7.81 2.17 4.30
C GLN A 108 8.61 1.63 3.12
N ILE A 109 8.25 2.06 1.92
CA ILE A 109 8.93 1.72 0.68
C ILE A 109 9.69 2.95 0.23
N VAL A 110 10.98 2.80 -0.06
CA VAL A 110 11.81 3.82 -0.68
C VAL A 110 12.30 3.28 -2.01
N TYR A 111 11.92 3.94 -3.09
CA TYR A 111 12.32 3.58 -4.44
C TYR A 111 13.13 4.71 -5.07
N THR A 112 14.31 4.38 -5.59
CA THR A 112 15.17 5.34 -6.29
C THR A 112 15.27 4.96 -7.76
N SER A 113 14.82 5.85 -8.65
CA SER A 113 14.75 5.60 -10.09
C SER A 113 16.11 5.56 -10.78
N ASP A 114 17.14 6.21 -10.22
CA ASP A 114 18.48 6.26 -10.82
C ASP A 114 19.17 4.89 -10.82
N ASP A 115 18.99 4.12 -9.74
CA ASP A 115 19.60 2.79 -9.56
C ASP A 115 18.59 1.63 -9.65
N GLY A 116 17.29 1.93 -9.77
CA GLY A 116 16.21 0.94 -9.67
C GLY A 116 16.15 0.26 -8.29
N LYS A 117 16.72 0.91 -7.27
CA LYS A 117 16.85 0.34 -5.93
C LYS A 117 15.53 0.41 -5.19
N LEU A 118 15.13 -0.72 -4.62
CA LEU A 118 13.96 -0.86 -3.75
C LEU A 118 14.43 -1.15 -2.33
N GLU A 119 14.04 -0.32 -1.38
CA GLU A 119 14.24 -0.56 0.05
C GLU A 119 12.89 -0.63 0.76
N ILE A 120 12.72 -1.66 1.59
CA ILE A 120 11.51 -1.85 2.41
C ILE A 120 11.91 -1.82 3.87
N LYS A 121 11.32 -0.91 4.63
CA LYS A 121 11.49 -0.80 6.08
C LYS A 121 10.22 -1.23 6.77
N ASN A 122 10.32 -2.19 7.68
CA ASN A 122 9.20 -2.56 8.55
C ASN A 122 9.11 -1.55 9.70
N CYS A 123 7.93 -0.98 9.92
CA CYS A 123 7.71 0.02 10.96
C CYS A 123 6.88 -0.50 12.14
N GLY A 124 6.56 -1.80 12.16
CA GLY A 124 5.69 -2.43 13.16
C GLY A 124 6.30 -3.64 13.89
N GLU A 125 7.62 -3.68 14.07
CA GLU A 125 8.29 -4.63 15.00
C GLU A 125 8.60 -3.98 16.34
#